data_AF-A0A945Q657-F1
#
_entry.id   AF-A0A945Q657-F1
#
_cell.length_a   1.000
_cell.length_b   1.000
_cell.length_c   1.000
_cell.angle_alpha   90.00
_cell.angle_beta   90.00
_cell.angle_gamma   90.00
#
_symmetry.space_group_name_H-M   'P 1'
#
loop_
_entity.id
_entity.type
_entity.pdbx_description
1 polymer ?
#
loop_
_entity_poly.entity_id
_entity_poly.type
_entity_poly.pdbx_seq_one_letter_code
_entity_poly.pdbx_strand_id
1 'polypeptide(L)'
;MFLETLRAGLAVEFFMGMALYAAIYLSFVRLLRFPRNWLSISLSPAFTTAVLMIITAVYVSVSHVGFDPFALVASVGIIGVLFCIIAAPAIAFQPALRWVEFMAKHGNYAGLYIILPAGFAAYAVPNVKLLGLLSAVAVIEVVWFIRHRPNNRRPLHPIVDYDLSVLKAQAGGDIKNFARRHGIDELVLSEGAFSWRGCSADTLPCPFNLYVNRLGLNTAPCCREHLAELCHSVAICLKDMDVTHWLEGGSLLGAVRERGQILAWEDDVDVSVVLDSGRTFDQLAAGISAYGEREGLHVDAFKNEGLISISFDRPQAWPFSWERNRMRGEIRLDLAVYEHALSFGEAVLERKSPKAAMSKTESGGFGLAREIVLPTSTIDFAGGNIACPNKPLEYLSALYGDIGEVVYTYVDEAAAETRCRPDTTEAAMGTR
;
A
#
# COMPACT_ATOMS: atom_id res chain seq x y z
N MET A 1 17.31 7.55 -50.46
CA MET A 1 18.48 7.06 -49.70
C MET A 1 18.91 7.98 -48.55
N PHE A 2 19.66 9.09 -48.76
CA PHE A 2 20.15 9.93 -47.63
C PHE A 2 19.05 10.48 -46.70
N LEU A 3 17.95 10.99 -47.27
CA LEU A 3 16.82 11.52 -46.50
C LEU A 3 16.07 10.42 -45.72
N GLU A 4 16.03 9.20 -46.24
CA GLU A 4 15.41 8.06 -45.57
C GLU A 4 16.28 7.55 -44.42
N THR A 5 17.61 7.50 -44.62
CA THR A 5 18.56 7.16 -43.55
C THR A 5 18.53 8.18 -42.42
N LEU A 6 18.43 9.48 -42.73
CA LEU A 6 18.30 10.54 -41.73
C LEU A 6 16.98 10.43 -40.95
N ARG A 7 15.85 10.19 -41.64
CA ARG A 7 14.54 9.97 -40.99
C ARG A 7 14.54 8.73 -40.11
N ALA A 8 15.16 7.64 -40.56
CA ALA A 8 15.30 6.42 -39.77
C ALA A 8 16.13 6.66 -38.50
N GLY A 9 17.24 7.41 -38.60
CA GLY A 9 18.06 7.79 -37.45
C GLY A 9 17.28 8.59 -36.41
N LEU A 10 16.56 9.64 -36.84
CA LEU A 10 15.72 10.45 -35.95
C LEU A 10 14.59 9.64 -35.30
N ALA A 11 13.99 8.70 -36.04
CA ALA A 11 12.97 7.80 -35.49
C ALA A 11 13.56 6.88 -34.41
N VAL A 12 14.74 6.30 -34.63
CA VAL A 12 15.43 5.49 -33.62
C VAL A 12 15.71 6.32 -32.38
N GLU A 13 16.21 7.55 -32.52
CA GLU A 13 16.48 8.43 -31.39
C GLU A 13 15.22 8.76 -30.57
N PHE A 14 14.11 9.03 -31.27
CA PHE A 14 12.81 9.26 -30.66
C PHE A 14 12.34 8.04 -29.85
N PHE A 15 12.32 6.85 -30.46
CA PHE A 15 11.83 5.63 -29.80
C PHE A 15 12.74 5.18 -28.65
N MET A 16 14.05 5.41 -28.76
CA MET A 16 14.97 5.17 -27.65
C MET A 16 14.70 6.11 -26.47
N GLY A 17 14.42 7.39 -26.72
CA GLY A 17 13.98 8.33 -25.68
C GLY A 17 12.69 7.87 -24.98
N MET A 18 11.71 7.39 -25.76
CA MET A 18 10.48 6.81 -25.21
C MET A 18 10.75 5.58 -24.33
N ALA A 19 11.55 4.63 -24.84
CA ALA A 19 11.86 3.38 -24.16
C ALA A 19 12.63 3.60 -22.86
N LEU A 20 13.59 4.52 -22.87
CA LEU A 20 14.36 4.90 -21.68
C LEU A 20 13.45 5.50 -20.60
N TYR A 21 12.55 6.41 -20.96
CA TYR A 21 11.58 6.95 -20.00
C TYR A 21 10.67 5.85 -19.44
N ALA A 22 10.13 4.98 -20.31
CA ALA A 22 9.30 3.86 -19.87
C ALA A 22 10.06 2.94 -18.91
N ALA A 23 11.34 2.66 -19.16
CA ALA A 23 12.17 1.85 -18.28
C ALA A 23 12.39 2.52 -16.90
N ILE A 24 12.70 3.82 -16.86
CA ILE A 24 12.80 4.55 -15.59
C ILE A 24 11.46 4.53 -14.86
N TYR A 25 10.36 4.85 -15.56
CA TYR A 25 9.02 4.86 -14.98
C TYR A 25 8.68 3.52 -14.31
N LEU A 26 8.88 2.41 -15.02
CA LEU A 26 8.65 1.06 -14.49
C LEU A 26 9.55 0.76 -13.29
N SER A 27 10.83 1.12 -13.36
CA SER A 27 11.76 0.98 -12.24
C SER A 27 11.30 1.78 -11.01
N PHE A 28 10.83 3.00 -11.23
CA PHE A 28 10.37 3.91 -10.19
C PHE A 28 9.07 3.44 -9.53
N VAL A 29 8.04 3.08 -10.31
CA VAL A 29 6.79 2.57 -9.70
C VAL A 29 7.01 1.24 -8.99
N ARG A 30 7.97 0.41 -9.44
CA ARG A 30 8.39 -0.79 -8.69
C ARG A 30 9.03 -0.43 -7.36
N LEU A 31 9.82 0.64 -7.30
CA LEU A 31 10.45 1.13 -6.07
C LEU A 31 9.41 1.54 -5.02
N LEU A 32 8.26 2.07 -5.45
CA LEU A 32 7.19 2.51 -4.57
C LEU A 32 6.51 1.36 -3.78
N ARG A 33 6.75 0.09 -4.13
CA ARG A 33 6.25 -1.03 -3.34
C ARG A 33 6.81 -1.07 -1.93
N PHE A 34 8.03 -0.57 -1.70
CA PHE A 34 8.66 -0.56 -0.37
C PHE A 34 7.90 0.36 0.59
N PRO A 35 7.82 1.69 0.35
CA PRO A 35 7.09 2.58 1.25
C PRO A 35 5.60 2.23 1.35
N ARG A 36 5.00 1.67 0.28
CA ARG A 36 3.63 1.15 0.32
C ARG A 36 3.44 0.02 1.35
N ASN A 37 4.45 -0.84 1.51
CA ASN A 37 4.47 -1.93 2.48
C ASN A 37 5.15 -1.54 3.80
N TRP A 38 5.25 -0.24 4.11
CA TRP A 38 5.94 0.27 5.32
C TRP A 38 7.41 -0.16 5.46
N LEU A 39 8.04 -0.52 4.33
CA LEU A 39 9.44 -0.92 4.27
C LEU A 39 10.32 0.23 3.81
N SER A 40 11.54 0.27 4.33
CA SER A 40 12.59 1.12 3.79
C SER A 40 12.94 0.69 2.37
N ILE A 41 13.21 1.65 1.50
CA ILE A 41 13.66 1.38 0.14
C ILE A 41 14.98 0.60 0.16
N SER A 42 15.00 -0.54 -0.52
CA SER A 42 16.22 -1.32 -0.72
C SER A 42 17.21 -0.58 -1.64
N LEU A 43 18.50 -0.65 -1.30
CA LEU A 43 19.58 0.01 -2.04
C LEU A 43 19.68 -0.48 -3.49
N SER A 44 19.47 -1.76 -3.75
CA SER A 44 19.66 -2.33 -5.10
C SER A 44 18.65 -1.78 -6.12
N PRO A 45 17.32 -1.84 -5.89
CA PRO A 45 16.34 -1.22 -6.79
C PRO A 45 16.47 0.31 -6.89
N ALA A 46 16.86 0.98 -5.80
CA ALA A 46 17.13 2.42 -5.82
C ALA A 46 18.30 2.77 -6.74
N PHE A 47 19.39 2.01 -6.63
CA PHE A 47 20.57 2.14 -7.49
C PHE A 47 20.21 1.92 -8.97
N THR A 48 19.43 0.88 -9.29
CA THR A 48 18.96 0.64 -10.66
C THR A 48 18.19 1.84 -11.22
N THR A 49 17.25 2.39 -10.43
CA THR A 49 16.47 3.56 -10.83
C THR A 49 17.36 4.79 -11.05
N ALA A 50 18.33 5.03 -10.16
CA ALA A 50 19.28 6.13 -10.27
C ALA A 50 20.18 6.01 -11.51
N VAL A 51 20.67 4.80 -11.82
CA VAL A 51 21.47 4.54 -13.02
C VAL A 51 20.64 4.79 -14.28
N LEU A 52 19.39 4.32 -14.34
CA LEU A 52 18.50 4.58 -15.49
C LEU A 52 18.21 6.07 -15.67
N MET A 53 18.03 6.81 -14.57
CA MET A 53 17.90 8.28 -14.59
C MET A 53 19.12 8.95 -15.20
N ILE A 54 20.32 8.57 -14.77
CA ILE A 54 21.59 9.12 -15.29
C ILE A 54 21.76 8.78 -16.77
N ILE A 55 21.54 7.53 -17.16
CA ILE A 55 21.64 7.08 -18.55
C ILE A 55 20.70 7.89 -19.44
N THR A 56 19.45 8.10 -18.99
CA THR A 56 18.46 8.84 -19.77
C THR A 56 18.81 10.31 -19.86
N ALA A 57 19.24 10.93 -18.77
CA ALA A 57 19.68 12.31 -18.75
C ALA A 57 20.85 12.53 -19.74
N VAL A 58 21.88 11.67 -19.67
CA VAL A 58 23.03 11.69 -20.58
C VAL A 58 22.60 11.45 -22.02
N TYR A 59 21.74 10.46 -22.26
CA TYR A 59 21.26 10.14 -23.60
C TYR A 59 20.55 11.32 -24.26
N VAL A 60 19.66 12.00 -23.51
CA VAL A 60 18.87 13.13 -24.00
C VAL A 60 19.73 14.38 -24.19
N SER A 61 20.70 14.62 -23.30
CA SER A 61 21.52 15.83 -23.32
C SER A 61 22.79 15.74 -24.18
N VAL A 62 23.26 14.55 -24.55
CA VAL A 62 24.51 14.38 -25.32
C VAL A 62 24.20 13.92 -26.74
N SER A 63 24.78 14.60 -27.73
CA SER A 63 24.68 14.29 -29.15
C SER A 63 26.07 14.29 -29.81
N HIS A 64 26.13 13.88 -31.08
CA HIS A 64 27.34 14.00 -31.90
C HIS A 64 27.81 15.45 -32.08
N VAL A 65 26.91 16.43 -31.91
CA VAL A 65 27.19 17.87 -32.07
C VAL A 65 27.65 18.51 -30.76
N GLY A 66 27.42 17.85 -29.62
CA GLY A 66 27.82 18.34 -28.30
C GLY A 66 26.77 18.12 -27.23
N PHE A 67 26.94 18.83 -26.11
CA PHE A 67 26.07 18.80 -24.95
C PHE A 67 24.99 19.89 -25.02
N ASP A 68 23.74 19.50 -24.77
CA ASP A 68 22.54 20.33 -24.74
C ASP A 68 22.07 20.52 -23.28
N PRO A 69 22.44 21.63 -22.61
CA PRO A 69 22.04 21.89 -21.23
C PRO A 69 20.54 22.10 -21.07
N PHE A 70 19.84 22.60 -22.09
CA PHE A 70 18.40 22.85 -22.01
C PHE A 70 17.61 21.54 -22.03
N ALA A 71 18.02 20.58 -22.87
CA ALA A 71 17.44 19.25 -22.86
C ALA A 71 17.70 18.50 -21.55
N LEU A 72 18.88 18.68 -20.93
CA LEU A 72 19.16 18.14 -19.60
C LEU A 72 18.21 18.72 -18.54
N VAL A 73 18.12 20.05 -18.45
CA VAL A 73 17.28 20.71 -17.45
C VAL A 73 15.80 20.36 -17.65
N ALA A 74 15.31 20.34 -18.89
CA ALA A 74 13.93 19.99 -19.21
C ALA A 74 13.61 18.54 -18.82
N SER A 75 14.45 17.59 -19.21
CA SER A 75 14.23 16.16 -18.90
C SER A 75 14.29 15.88 -17.40
N VAL A 76 15.34 16.33 -16.71
CA VAL A 76 15.51 16.12 -15.26
C VAL A 76 14.40 16.83 -14.48
N GLY A 77 14.06 18.07 -14.84
CA GLY A 77 13.02 18.84 -14.17
C GLY A 77 11.64 18.19 -14.32
N ILE A 78 11.25 17.78 -15.53
CA ILE A 78 9.96 17.14 -15.78
C ILE A 78 9.86 15.79 -15.09
N ILE A 79 10.91 14.95 -15.18
CA ILE A 79 10.91 13.66 -14.49
C ILE A 79 10.84 13.87 -12.97
N GLY A 80 11.62 14.81 -12.42
CA GLY A 80 11.63 15.09 -10.98
C GLY A 80 10.26 15.50 -10.45
N VAL A 81 9.61 16.47 -11.10
CA VAL A 81 8.26 16.90 -10.70
C VAL A 81 7.25 15.77 -10.83
N LEU A 82 7.29 15.02 -11.94
CA LEU A 82 6.36 13.93 -12.17
C LEU A 82 6.56 12.79 -11.16
N PHE A 83 7.81 12.47 -10.80
CA PHE A 83 8.09 11.44 -9.80
C PHE A 83 7.64 11.86 -8.40
N CYS A 84 7.72 13.15 -8.06
CA CYS A 84 7.09 13.66 -6.84
C CYS A 84 5.57 13.49 -6.86
N ILE A 85 4.91 13.75 -7.99
CA ILE A 85 3.46 13.56 -8.13
C ILE A 85 3.09 12.08 -7.98
N ILE A 86 3.83 11.19 -8.66
CA ILE A 86 3.58 9.74 -8.68
C ILE A 86 3.85 9.11 -7.31
N ALA A 87 4.90 9.54 -6.60
CA ALA A 87 5.25 8.99 -5.28
C ALA A 87 4.32 9.48 -4.17
N ALA A 88 3.74 10.68 -4.29
CA ALA A 88 2.99 11.31 -3.21
C ALA A 88 1.90 10.41 -2.59
N PRO A 89 1.04 9.70 -3.37
CA PRO A 89 0.09 8.76 -2.79
C PRO A 89 0.71 7.62 -1.99
N ALA A 90 1.87 7.12 -2.41
CA ALA A 90 2.57 5.99 -1.80
C ALA A 90 3.32 6.35 -0.52
N ILE A 91 3.62 7.63 -0.30
CA ILE A 91 4.37 8.11 0.88
C ILE A 91 3.51 8.96 1.83
N ALA A 92 2.29 9.32 1.44
CA ALA A 92 1.35 10.08 2.26
C ALA A 92 0.53 9.19 3.22
N PHE A 93 1.19 8.27 3.91
CA PHE A 93 0.57 7.36 4.88
C PHE A 93 0.63 7.85 6.33
N GLN A 94 1.58 8.74 6.65
CA GLN A 94 1.61 9.53 7.88
C GLN A 94 1.34 11.01 7.58
N PRO A 95 1.07 11.85 8.60
CA PRO A 95 1.01 13.30 8.42
C PRO A 95 2.25 13.80 7.66
N ALA A 96 2.03 14.21 6.41
CA ALA A 96 3.09 14.60 5.49
C ALA A 96 3.08 16.13 5.30
N LEU A 97 4.10 16.64 4.61
CA LEU A 97 4.09 18.04 4.17
C LEU A 97 2.83 18.32 3.34
N ARG A 98 2.21 19.49 3.55
CA ARG A 98 0.96 19.88 2.91
C ARG A 98 0.94 19.71 1.39
N TRP A 99 2.08 19.90 0.73
CA TRP A 99 2.20 19.72 -0.73
C TRP A 99 2.16 18.25 -1.14
N VAL A 100 2.71 17.33 -0.34
CA VAL A 100 2.64 15.87 -0.57
C VAL A 100 1.20 15.42 -0.43
N GLU A 101 0.51 15.88 0.62
CA GLU A 101 -0.91 15.60 0.82
C GLU A 101 -1.78 16.10 -0.34
N PHE A 102 -1.48 17.31 -0.82
CA PHE A 102 -2.15 17.87 -1.99
C PHE A 102 -1.93 17.00 -3.22
N MET A 103 -0.70 16.60 -3.52
CA MET A 103 -0.41 15.74 -4.68
C MET A 103 -1.03 14.35 -4.52
N ALA A 104 -1.00 13.77 -3.32
CA ALA A 104 -1.64 12.49 -3.02
C ALA A 104 -3.15 12.52 -3.27
N LYS A 105 -3.82 13.61 -2.89
CA LYS A 105 -5.25 13.83 -3.15
C LYS A 105 -5.58 13.85 -4.65
N HIS A 106 -4.69 14.35 -5.48
CA HIS A 106 -4.91 14.51 -6.91
C HIS A 106 -4.16 13.44 -7.73
N GLY A 107 -3.59 12.41 -7.10
CA GLY A 107 -2.66 11.46 -7.73
C GLY A 107 -3.21 10.69 -8.95
N ASN A 108 -4.54 10.59 -9.06
CA ASN A 108 -5.20 9.96 -10.20
C ASN A 108 -5.18 10.81 -11.48
N TYR A 109 -4.93 12.13 -11.38
CA TYR A 109 -4.96 13.04 -12.53
C TYR A 109 -3.91 14.16 -12.51
N ALA A 110 -3.20 14.37 -11.41
CA ALA A 110 -2.20 15.44 -11.29
C ALA A 110 -1.05 15.29 -12.29
N GLY A 111 -0.76 14.07 -12.75
CA GLY A 111 0.22 13.85 -13.82
C GLY A 111 -0.17 14.53 -15.14
N LEU A 112 -1.46 14.76 -15.40
CA LEU A 112 -1.90 15.51 -16.58
C LEU A 112 -1.45 16.97 -16.57
N TYR A 113 -1.19 17.54 -15.39
CA TYR A 113 -0.66 18.91 -15.28
C TYR A 113 0.72 19.06 -15.92
N ILE A 114 1.46 17.96 -16.09
CA ILE A 114 2.78 17.94 -16.72
C ILE A 114 2.70 18.01 -18.25
N ILE A 115 1.54 17.72 -18.86
CA ILE A 115 1.40 17.70 -20.33
C ILE A 115 1.66 19.08 -20.92
N LEU A 116 1.16 20.16 -20.29
CA LEU A 116 1.35 21.52 -20.80
C LEU A 116 2.81 22.01 -20.67
N PRO A 117 3.49 21.88 -19.52
CA PRO A 117 4.92 22.11 -19.40
C PRO A 117 5.76 21.26 -20.35
N ALA A 118 5.42 19.98 -20.53
CA ALA A 118 6.09 19.09 -21.47
C ALA A 118 5.92 19.56 -22.93
N GLY A 119 4.71 19.98 -23.32
CA GLY A 119 4.45 20.55 -24.64
C GLY A 119 5.26 21.82 -24.89
N PHE A 120 5.35 22.71 -23.89
CA PHE A 120 6.18 23.91 -23.99
C PHE A 120 7.67 23.57 -24.10
N ALA A 121 8.18 22.63 -23.29
CA ALA A 121 9.57 22.19 -23.36
C ALA A 121 9.91 21.55 -24.73
N ALA A 122 9.01 20.72 -25.27
CA ALA A 122 9.15 20.11 -26.59
C ALA A 122 9.20 21.16 -27.72
N TYR A 123 8.45 22.26 -27.58
CA TYR A 123 8.48 23.37 -28.52
C TYR A 123 9.74 24.23 -28.39
N ALA A 124 10.14 24.57 -27.16
CA ALA A 124 11.25 25.47 -26.88
C ALA A 124 12.62 24.83 -27.10
N VAL A 125 12.74 23.51 -26.94
CA VAL A 125 13.99 22.76 -27.07
C VAL A 125 13.85 21.73 -28.21
N PRO A 126 14.25 22.06 -29.45
CA PRO A 126 14.11 21.18 -30.61
C PRO A 126 15.12 20.03 -30.56
N ASN A 127 14.82 19.02 -29.74
CA ASN A 127 15.64 17.83 -29.52
C ASN A 127 14.77 16.57 -29.64
N VAL A 128 15.05 15.72 -30.63
CA VAL A 128 14.22 14.54 -30.94
C VAL A 128 14.21 13.49 -29.82
N LYS A 129 15.31 13.37 -29.07
CA LYS A 129 15.43 12.45 -27.93
C LYS A 129 14.55 12.92 -26.77
N LEU A 130 14.58 14.23 -26.50
CA LEU A 130 13.69 14.87 -25.53
C LEU A 130 12.22 14.73 -25.96
N LEU A 131 11.90 14.95 -27.24
CA LEU A 131 10.55 14.79 -27.76
C LEU A 131 10.03 13.35 -27.57
N GLY A 132 10.87 12.34 -27.79
CA GLY A 132 10.57 10.95 -27.48
C GLY A 132 10.22 10.73 -26.02
N LEU A 133 11.09 11.18 -25.10
CA LEU A 133 10.86 11.11 -23.66
C LEU A 133 9.53 11.76 -23.25
N LEU A 134 9.28 12.99 -23.70
CA LEU A 134 8.07 13.76 -23.36
C LEU A 134 6.81 13.15 -23.97
N SER A 135 6.91 12.50 -25.13
CA SER A 135 5.81 11.73 -25.71
C SER A 135 5.45 10.54 -24.83
N ALA A 136 6.43 9.81 -24.32
CA ALA A 136 6.18 8.70 -23.40
C ALA A 136 5.58 9.18 -22.06
N VAL A 137 6.05 10.32 -21.51
CA VAL A 137 5.43 10.98 -20.35
C VAL A 137 3.94 11.22 -20.58
N ALA A 138 3.60 11.88 -21.69
CA ALA A 138 2.21 12.21 -22.00
C ALA A 138 1.35 10.96 -22.18
N VAL A 139 1.85 9.95 -22.93
CA VAL A 139 1.11 8.70 -23.16
C VAL A 139 0.85 7.96 -21.85
N ILE A 140 1.87 7.79 -21.00
CA ILE A 140 1.73 7.07 -19.73
C ILE A 140 0.71 7.75 -18.81
N GLU A 141 0.78 9.09 -18.64
CA GLU A 141 -0.14 9.80 -17.75
C GLU A 141 -1.57 9.88 -18.30
N VAL A 142 -1.74 10.00 -19.62
CA VAL A 142 -3.07 9.95 -20.25
C VAL A 142 -3.69 8.55 -20.09
N VAL A 143 -2.91 7.49 -20.34
CA VAL A 143 -3.37 6.10 -20.18
C VAL A 143 -3.73 5.83 -18.71
N TRP A 144 -2.90 6.26 -17.76
CA TRP A 144 -3.18 6.17 -16.33
C TRP A 144 -4.52 6.83 -15.97
N PHE A 145 -4.74 8.07 -16.42
CA PHE A 145 -5.96 8.81 -16.15
C PHE A 145 -7.21 8.15 -16.77
N ILE A 146 -7.13 7.68 -18.01
CA ILE A 146 -8.26 7.05 -18.70
C ILE A 146 -8.65 5.75 -18.00
N ARG A 147 -7.68 4.91 -17.64
CA ARG A 147 -7.91 3.61 -17.01
C ARG A 147 -8.51 3.72 -15.61
N HIS A 148 -8.15 4.76 -14.87
CA HIS A 148 -8.55 4.93 -13.48
C HIS A 148 -9.56 6.07 -13.27
N ARG A 149 -10.22 6.49 -14.35
CA ARG A 149 -11.29 7.48 -14.27
C ARG A 149 -12.38 7.02 -13.29
N PRO A 150 -12.95 7.91 -12.45
CA PRO A 150 -13.98 7.55 -11.50
C PRO A 150 -15.12 6.77 -12.17
N ASN A 151 -15.36 5.56 -11.68
CA ASN A 151 -16.40 4.67 -12.20
C ASN A 151 -17.62 4.73 -11.26
N ASN A 152 -18.76 5.14 -11.80
CA ASN A 152 -20.02 5.21 -11.04
C ASN A 152 -20.63 3.84 -10.73
N ARG A 153 -20.02 2.73 -11.19
CA ARG A 153 -20.47 1.35 -10.95
C ARG A 153 -20.11 0.79 -9.57
N ARG A 154 -19.49 1.59 -8.70
CA ARG A 154 -19.13 1.19 -7.33
C ARG A 154 -20.39 0.95 -6.47
N PRO A 155 -20.45 -0.15 -5.70
CA PRO A 155 -21.58 -0.45 -4.82
C PRO A 155 -21.72 0.61 -3.72
N LEU A 156 -22.94 0.78 -3.20
CA LEU A 156 -23.21 1.65 -2.06
C LEU A 156 -23.33 0.79 -0.80
N HIS A 157 -22.49 1.09 0.19
CA HIS A 157 -22.55 0.47 1.52
C HIS A 157 -23.16 1.49 2.48
N PRO A 158 -24.19 1.12 3.26
CA PRO A 158 -24.76 2.04 4.23
C PRO A 158 -23.73 2.38 5.32
N ILE A 159 -23.68 3.65 5.75
CA ILE A 159 -22.92 4.08 6.93
C ILE A 159 -23.91 4.24 8.07
N VAL A 160 -23.86 3.33 9.03
CA VAL A 160 -24.81 3.25 10.15
C VAL A 160 -24.07 3.22 11.48
N ASP A 161 -24.82 3.42 12.56
CA ASP A 161 -24.41 3.18 13.94
C ASP A 161 -23.04 3.76 14.27
N TYR A 162 -22.09 2.90 14.67
CA TYR A 162 -20.76 3.28 15.10
C TYR A 162 -19.95 4.02 14.03
N ASP A 163 -20.04 3.60 12.76
CA ASP A 163 -19.38 4.31 11.65
C ASP A 163 -19.92 5.74 11.50
N LEU A 164 -21.24 5.91 11.64
CA LEU A 164 -21.87 7.22 11.57
C LEU A 164 -21.52 8.08 12.80
N SER A 165 -21.41 7.49 13.98
CA SER A 165 -21.02 8.18 15.22
C SER A 165 -19.60 8.75 15.12
N VAL A 166 -18.63 7.95 14.66
CA VAL A 166 -17.25 8.41 14.42
C VAL A 166 -17.22 9.49 13.35
N LEU A 167 -17.93 9.29 12.22
CA LEU A 167 -17.98 10.28 11.15
C LEU A 167 -18.56 11.63 11.63
N LYS A 168 -19.62 11.62 12.43
CA LYS A 168 -20.22 12.83 13.03
C LYS A 168 -19.24 13.53 13.97
N ALA A 169 -18.52 12.77 14.79
CA ALA A 169 -17.54 13.31 15.72
C ALA A 169 -16.41 14.03 14.97
N GLN A 170 -15.80 13.37 13.98
CA GLN A 170 -14.73 13.95 13.15
C GLN A 170 -15.21 15.16 12.34
N ALA A 171 -16.46 15.14 11.89
CA ALA A 171 -17.04 16.25 11.12
C ALA A 171 -17.49 17.45 11.97
N GLY A 172 -17.48 17.34 13.31
CA GLY A 172 -18.09 18.36 14.18
C GLY A 172 -19.57 18.59 13.88
N GLY A 173 -20.27 17.56 13.38
CA GLY A 173 -21.67 17.62 12.96
C GLY A 173 -21.94 18.07 11.52
N ASP A 174 -21.00 18.73 10.83
CA ASP A 174 -21.16 19.16 9.42
C ASP A 174 -20.43 18.22 8.45
N ILE A 175 -21.02 17.04 8.24
CA ILE A 175 -20.47 15.97 7.40
C ILE A 175 -20.27 16.44 5.95
N LYS A 176 -21.18 17.26 5.40
CA LYS A 176 -21.12 17.70 4.00
C LYS A 176 -19.91 18.62 3.78
N ASN A 177 -19.68 19.56 4.69
CA ASN A 177 -18.53 20.45 4.60
C ASN A 177 -17.23 19.73 4.88
N PHE A 178 -17.23 18.78 5.84
CA PHE A 178 -16.09 17.91 6.11
C PHE A 178 -15.67 17.12 4.85
N ALA A 179 -16.62 16.43 4.21
CA ALA A 179 -16.36 15.69 2.98
C ALA A 179 -15.81 16.58 1.87
N ARG A 180 -16.37 17.77 1.65
CA ARG A 180 -15.87 18.73 0.65
C ARG A 180 -14.45 19.24 0.97
N ARG A 181 -14.17 19.57 2.23
CA ARG A 181 -12.85 20.07 2.67
C ARG A 181 -11.77 19.02 2.43
N HIS A 182 -12.05 17.77 2.79
CA HIS A 182 -11.09 16.68 2.69
C HIS A 182 -11.12 15.97 1.32
N GLY A 183 -12.12 16.24 0.49
CA GLY A 183 -12.30 15.63 -0.84
C GLY A 183 -12.66 14.16 -0.77
N ILE A 184 -13.67 13.83 0.06
CA ILE A 184 -14.20 12.48 0.24
C ILE A 184 -15.35 12.31 -0.75
N ASP A 185 -15.02 11.91 -1.98
CA ASP A 185 -15.99 11.76 -3.06
C ASP A 185 -16.80 10.45 -2.95
N GLU A 186 -16.32 9.49 -2.15
CA GLU A 186 -17.01 8.23 -1.87
C GLU A 186 -18.22 8.41 -0.94
N LEU A 187 -18.27 9.48 -0.15
CA LEU A 187 -19.39 9.72 0.75
C LEU A 187 -20.59 10.28 -0.01
N VAL A 188 -21.66 9.48 -0.05
CA VAL A 188 -22.92 9.80 -0.72
C VAL A 188 -23.97 10.13 0.32
N LEU A 189 -24.63 11.28 0.14
CA LEU A 189 -25.80 11.69 0.94
C LEU A 189 -27.05 11.55 0.07
N SER A 190 -27.97 10.67 0.47
CA SER A 190 -29.25 10.47 -0.21
C SER A 190 -30.37 10.42 0.82
N GLU A 191 -31.39 11.28 0.68
CA GLU A 191 -32.61 11.26 1.50
C GLU A 191 -32.38 11.23 3.03
N GLY A 192 -31.28 11.82 3.51
CA GLY A 192 -30.92 11.86 4.94
C GLY A 192 -30.15 10.63 5.43
N ALA A 193 -29.90 9.64 4.57
CA ALA A 193 -29.00 8.51 4.82
C ALA A 193 -27.60 8.76 4.27
N PHE A 194 -26.60 8.27 4.99
CA PHE A 194 -25.20 8.29 4.56
C PHE A 194 -24.83 6.93 3.98
N SER A 195 -24.17 6.94 2.83
CA SER A 195 -23.67 5.73 2.20
C SER A 195 -22.26 5.96 1.67
N TRP A 196 -21.49 4.88 1.60
CA TRP A 196 -20.15 4.85 1.08
C TRP A 196 -20.12 4.18 -0.28
N ARG A 197 -19.57 4.86 -1.29
CA ARG A 197 -19.32 4.31 -2.61
C ARG A 197 -18.08 3.41 -2.56
N GLY A 198 -18.30 2.15 -2.27
CA GLY A 198 -17.27 1.16 -1.95
C GLY A 198 -16.38 0.76 -3.11
N CYS A 199 -15.22 0.18 -2.77
CA CYS A 199 -14.30 -0.43 -3.73
C CYS A 199 -14.60 -1.93 -3.92
N SER A 200 -14.06 -2.48 -4.99
CA SER A 200 -14.02 -3.91 -5.34
C SER A 200 -12.70 -4.25 -6.04
N ALA A 201 -12.48 -5.54 -6.33
CA ALA A 201 -11.29 -6.04 -7.04
C ALA A 201 -11.04 -5.39 -8.41
N ASP A 202 -12.07 -4.78 -9.02
CA ASP A 202 -12.02 -4.12 -10.33
C ASP A 202 -11.94 -2.59 -10.26
N THR A 203 -11.74 -2.04 -9.06
CA THR A 203 -11.69 -0.58 -8.84
C THR A 203 -10.47 -0.20 -8.01
N LEU A 204 -10.11 1.09 -8.04
CA LEU A 204 -9.13 1.60 -7.09
C LEU A 204 -9.61 1.37 -5.64
N PRO A 205 -8.72 0.94 -4.72
CA PRO A 205 -9.06 0.80 -3.31
C PRO A 205 -9.48 2.15 -2.72
N CYS A 206 -10.26 2.11 -1.64
CA CYS A 206 -10.53 3.33 -0.88
C CYS A 206 -9.20 3.92 -0.36
N PRO A 207 -9.04 5.25 -0.32
CA PRO A 207 -7.89 5.92 0.30
C PRO A 207 -7.73 5.69 1.82
N PHE A 208 -7.44 4.46 2.27
CA PHE A 208 -7.28 4.09 3.70
C PHE A 208 -6.44 5.07 4.50
N ASN A 209 -5.23 5.32 4.02
CA ASN A 209 -4.28 6.22 4.68
C ASN A 209 -4.84 7.63 4.91
N LEU A 210 -5.71 8.10 4.00
CA LEU A 210 -6.45 9.34 4.24
C LEU A 210 -7.52 9.14 5.31
N TYR A 211 -8.39 8.15 5.15
CA TYR A 211 -9.58 8.03 5.98
C TYR A 211 -9.25 7.61 7.41
N VAL A 212 -8.46 6.57 7.57
CA VAL A 212 -8.07 5.99 8.86
C VAL A 212 -6.95 6.83 9.48
N ASN A 213 -5.77 6.81 8.86
CA ASN A 213 -4.55 7.36 9.49
C ASN A 213 -4.59 8.89 9.63
N ARG A 214 -5.20 9.60 8.67
CA ARG A 214 -5.22 11.08 8.71
C ARG A 214 -6.51 11.67 9.28
N LEU A 215 -7.66 11.12 8.94
CA LEU A 215 -8.96 11.67 9.36
C LEU A 215 -9.57 10.95 10.56
N GLY A 216 -8.98 9.84 11.03
CA GLY A 216 -9.49 9.08 12.18
C GLY A 216 -10.89 8.49 11.95
N LEU A 217 -11.28 8.30 10.69
CA LEU A 217 -12.52 7.62 10.31
C LEU A 217 -12.34 6.10 10.50
N ASN A 218 -13.46 5.40 10.61
CA ASN A 218 -13.43 3.95 10.49
C ASN A 218 -13.01 3.54 9.08
N THR A 219 -12.34 2.41 9.00
CA THR A 219 -12.09 1.69 7.77
C THR A 219 -13.41 1.48 7.04
N ALA A 220 -13.46 1.86 5.76
CA ALA A 220 -14.71 1.83 5.00
C ALA A 220 -15.37 0.43 5.03
N PRO A 221 -16.71 0.32 5.05
CA PRO A 221 -17.39 -0.97 5.17
C PRO A 221 -16.94 -2.01 4.13
N CYS A 222 -16.91 -1.61 2.85
CA CYS A 222 -16.41 -2.46 1.76
C CYS A 222 -14.98 -2.95 2.00
N CYS A 223 -14.14 -2.11 2.61
CA CYS A 223 -12.75 -2.41 2.85
C CYS A 223 -12.57 -3.44 3.97
N ARG A 224 -13.36 -3.32 5.06
CA ARG A 224 -13.38 -4.32 6.14
C ARG A 224 -13.88 -5.68 5.64
N GLU A 225 -14.90 -5.68 4.78
CA GLU A 225 -15.39 -6.90 4.11
C GLU A 225 -14.25 -7.59 3.33
N HIS A 226 -13.54 -6.84 2.48
CA HIS A 226 -12.42 -7.39 1.70
C HIS A 226 -11.23 -7.84 2.56
N LEU A 227 -10.94 -7.14 3.67
CA LEU A 227 -9.90 -7.57 4.63
C LEU A 227 -10.28 -8.91 5.28
N ALA A 228 -11.54 -9.07 5.70
CA ALA A 228 -12.06 -10.32 6.25
C ALA A 228 -11.97 -11.47 5.22
N GLU A 229 -12.44 -11.23 4.00
CA GLU A 229 -12.38 -12.21 2.91
C GLU A 229 -10.93 -12.62 2.63
N LEU A 230 -10.01 -11.65 2.51
CA LEU A 230 -8.60 -11.90 2.27
C LEU A 230 -7.96 -12.74 3.39
N CYS A 231 -8.28 -12.42 4.65
CA CYS A 231 -7.81 -13.18 5.82
C CYS A 231 -8.22 -14.65 5.76
N HIS A 232 -9.52 -14.91 5.61
CA HIS A 232 -10.08 -16.26 5.55
C HIS A 232 -9.53 -17.06 4.36
N SER A 233 -9.46 -16.41 3.21
CA SER A 233 -9.01 -17.02 1.95
C SER A 233 -7.53 -17.44 2.03
N VAL A 234 -6.66 -16.56 2.56
CA VAL A 234 -5.23 -16.86 2.77
C VAL A 234 -5.04 -17.92 3.85
N ALA A 235 -5.79 -17.89 4.95
CA ALA A 235 -5.73 -18.90 6.00
C ALA A 235 -6.07 -20.31 5.48
N ILE A 236 -7.09 -20.42 4.60
CA ILE A 236 -7.41 -21.68 3.92
C ILE A 236 -6.23 -22.14 3.04
N CYS A 237 -5.64 -21.24 2.25
CA CYS A 237 -4.47 -21.56 1.43
C CYS A 237 -3.29 -22.08 2.28
N LEU A 238 -3.00 -21.42 3.40
CA LEU A 238 -1.91 -21.84 4.31
C LEU A 238 -2.18 -23.21 4.91
N LYS A 239 -3.44 -23.50 5.27
CA LYS A 239 -3.87 -24.81 5.75
C LYS A 239 -3.71 -25.89 4.69
N ASP A 240 -4.13 -25.63 3.45
CA ASP A 240 -3.98 -26.56 2.33
C ASP A 240 -2.51 -26.82 1.97
N MET A 241 -1.65 -25.83 2.22
CA MET A 241 -0.19 -25.95 2.08
C MET A 241 0.48 -26.65 3.26
N ASP A 242 -0.24 -27.05 4.31
CA ASP A 242 0.31 -27.57 5.57
C ASP A 242 1.35 -26.61 6.18
N VAL A 243 0.97 -25.34 6.30
CA VAL A 243 1.76 -24.26 6.92
C VAL A 243 1.11 -23.88 8.23
N THR A 244 1.81 -24.09 9.34
CA THR A 244 1.44 -23.57 10.66
C THR A 244 1.39 -22.04 10.61
N HIS A 245 0.24 -21.46 10.93
CA HIS A 245 -0.03 -20.03 10.84
C HIS A 245 -0.91 -19.55 12.01
N TRP A 246 -0.91 -18.25 12.28
CA TRP A 246 -1.76 -17.62 13.30
C TRP A 246 -2.07 -16.15 12.99
N LEU A 247 -3.19 -15.65 13.50
CA LEU A 247 -3.48 -14.21 13.55
C LEU A 247 -2.45 -13.47 14.38
N GLU A 248 -2.01 -12.31 13.91
CA GLU A 248 -0.91 -11.53 14.46
C GLU A 248 -1.37 -10.12 14.85
N GLY A 249 -0.61 -9.44 15.71
CA GLY A 249 -0.71 -7.99 15.92
C GLY A 249 -2.13 -7.44 16.15
N GLY A 250 -2.50 -6.42 15.36
CA GLY A 250 -3.79 -5.72 15.44
C GLY A 250 -4.98 -6.63 15.11
N SER A 251 -4.79 -7.56 14.16
CA SER A 251 -5.82 -8.55 13.81
C SER A 251 -6.13 -9.50 14.97
N LEU A 252 -5.11 -10.02 15.66
CA LEU A 252 -5.31 -10.81 16.87
C LEU A 252 -5.90 -9.98 18.01
N LEU A 253 -5.49 -8.71 18.14
CA LEU A 253 -6.04 -7.80 19.13
C LEU A 253 -7.54 -7.56 18.92
N GLY A 254 -7.98 -7.37 17.67
CA GLY A 254 -9.40 -7.29 17.31
C GLY A 254 -10.14 -8.57 17.68
N ALA A 255 -9.56 -9.74 17.36
CA ALA A 255 -10.16 -11.02 17.71
C ALA A 255 -10.40 -11.17 19.22
N VAL A 256 -9.43 -10.76 20.05
CA VAL A 256 -9.50 -10.90 21.51
C VAL A 256 -10.32 -9.80 22.17
N ARG A 257 -10.05 -8.52 21.85
CA ARG A 257 -10.62 -7.36 22.54
C ARG A 257 -11.99 -6.98 22.00
N GLU A 258 -12.17 -7.03 20.68
CA GLU A 258 -13.41 -6.65 20.00
C GLU A 258 -14.26 -7.88 19.65
N ARG A 259 -14.19 -8.94 20.45
CA ARG A 259 -15.06 -10.14 20.36
C ARG A 259 -15.13 -10.73 18.95
N GLY A 260 -13.97 -10.95 18.34
CA GLY A 260 -13.87 -11.53 17.01
C GLY A 260 -14.06 -10.54 15.87
N GLN A 261 -14.04 -9.22 16.11
CA GLN A 261 -14.14 -8.22 15.05
C GLN A 261 -12.76 -7.71 14.59
N ILE A 262 -12.71 -7.20 13.36
CA ILE A 262 -11.58 -6.38 12.89
C ILE A 262 -11.63 -5.04 13.64
N LEU A 263 -10.48 -4.49 14.06
CA LEU A 263 -10.45 -3.15 14.64
C LEU A 263 -11.07 -2.16 13.65
N ALA A 264 -11.98 -1.30 14.12
CA ALA A 264 -12.74 -0.44 13.21
C ALA A 264 -11.87 0.57 12.44
N TRP A 265 -10.62 0.76 12.86
CA TRP A 265 -9.58 1.61 12.26
C TRP A 265 -8.37 0.80 11.77
N GLU A 266 -8.55 -0.48 11.42
CA GLU A 266 -7.48 -1.30 10.85
C GLU A 266 -7.24 -0.98 9.37
N ASP A 267 -5.98 -0.83 8.95
CA ASP A 267 -5.60 -0.58 7.55
C ASP A 267 -5.07 -1.80 6.80
N ASP A 268 -4.79 -2.92 7.49
CA ASP A 268 -4.44 -4.22 6.90
C ASP A 268 -4.89 -5.41 7.77
N VAL A 269 -4.47 -6.62 7.42
CA VAL A 269 -4.61 -7.82 8.27
C VAL A 269 -3.23 -8.43 8.46
N ASP A 270 -2.87 -8.74 9.70
CA ASP A 270 -1.62 -9.41 10.01
C ASP A 270 -1.85 -10.91 10.25
N VAL A 271 -1.11 -11.74 9.52
CA VAL A 271 -0.98 -13.19 9.76
C VAL A 271 0.49 -13.54 9.84
N SER A 272 0.84 -14.49 10.69
CA SER A 272 2.19 -15.01 10.80
C SER A 272 2.24 -16.49 10.51
N VAL A 273 3.40 -16.96 10.05
CA VAL A 273 3.69 -18.37 9.78
C VAL A 273 5.01 -18.75 10.42
N VAL A 274 5.19 -20.03 10.69
CA VAL A 274 6.51 -20.59 11.01
C VAL A 274 7.00 -21.49 9.88
N LEU A 275 8.28 -21.36 9.52
CA LEU A 275 8.93 -22.26 8.58
C LEU A 275 9.27 -23.59 9.26
N ASP A 276 8.32 -24.52 9.20
CA ASP A 276 8.50 -25.91 9.65
C ASP A 276 8.91 -26.84 8.50
N SER A 277 9.30 -28.07 8.85
CA SER A 277 9.44 -29.20 7.90
C SER A 277 10.43 -28.97 6.76
N GLY A 278 11.47 -28.15 6.97
CA GLY A 278 12.47 -27.82 5.96
C GLY A 278 11.97 -26.92 4.83
N ARG A 279 10.78 -26.33 4.97
CA ARG A 279 10.21 -25.38 4.01
C ARG A 279 11.05 -24.09 3.99
N THR A 280 11.39 -23.61 2.81
CA THR A 280 12.11 -22.34 2.64
C THR A 280 11.15 -21.19 2.40
N PHE A 281 11.59 -19.95 2.67
CA PHE A 281 10.85 -18.74 2.31
C PHE A 281 10.48 -18.72 0.83
N ASP A 282 11.39 -19.13 -0.06
CA ASP A 282 11.15 -19.11 -1.51
C ASP A 282 10.03 -20.10 -1.91
N GLN A 283 9.95 -21.26 -1.26
CA GLN A 283 8.87 -22.22 -1.48
C GLN A 283 7.52 -21.70 -0.97
N LEU A 284 7.49 -21.08 0.21
CA LEU A 284 6.28 -20.43 0.72
C LEU A 284 5.83 -19.31 -0.23
N ALA A 285 6.74 -18.40 -0.60
CA ALA A 285 6.45 -17.29 -1.49
C ALA A 285 5.96 -17.75 -2.86
N ALA A 286 6.53 -18.82 -3.41
CA ALA A 286 6.06 -19.42 -4.67
C ALA A 286 4.63 -19.99 -4.54
N GLY A 287 4.33 -20.70 -3.44
CA GLY A 287 3.00 -21.24 -3.18
C GLY A 287 1.93 -20.14 -3.05
N ILE A 288 2.24 -19.09 -2.28
CA ILE A 288 1.36 -17.93 -2.12
C ILE A 288 1.21 -17.14 -3.42
N SER A 289 2.28 -16.99 -4.21
CA SER A 289 2.21 -16.32 -5.52
C SER A 289 1.32 -17.10 -6.50
N ALA A 290 1.47 -18.42 -6.57
CA ALA A 290 0.62 -19.28 -7.39
C ALA A 290 -0.84 -19.28 -6.92
N TYR A 291 -1.09 -19.13 -5.62
CA TYR A 291 -2.42 -18.89 -5.08
C TYR A 291 -2.98 -17.54 -5.53
N GLY A 292 -2.21 -16.46 -5.36
CA GLY A 292 -2.62 -15.11 -5.75
C GLY A 292 -2.94 -15.00 -7.24
N GLU A 293 -2.16 -15.64 -8.11
CA GLU A 293 -2.45 -15.68 -9.56
C GLU A 293 -3.81 -16.31 -9.87
N ARG A 294 -4.22 -17.35 -9.12
CA ARG A 294 -5.52 -18.02 -9.32
C ARG A 294 -6.69 -17.20 -8.77
N GLU A 295 -6.53 -16.61 -7.59
CA GLU A 295 -7.60 -15.86 -6.92
C GLU A 295 -7.66 -14.39 -7.37
N GLY A 296 -6.72 -13.95 -8.21
CA GLY A 296 -6.64 -12.56 -8.64
C GLY A 296 -6.17 -11.63 -7.53
N LEU A 297 -5.18 -12.05 -6.75
CA LEU A 297 -4.51 -11.28 -5.70
C LEU A 297 -3.07 -10.96 -6.13
N HIS A 298 -2.60 -9.77 -5.81
CA HIS A 298 -1.23 -9.35 -6.07
C HIS A 298 -0.31 -9.71 -4.90
N VAL A 299 0.84 -10.34 -5.18
CA VAL A 299 1.78 -10.82 -4.15
C VAL A 299 3.15 -10.16 -4.32
N ASP A 300 3.65 -9.56 -3.24
CA ASP A 300 5.00 -9.02 -3.14
C ASP A 300 5.78 -9.75 -2.03
N ALA A 301 6.91 -10.36 -2.38
CA ALA A 301 7.76 -11.08 -1.45
C ALA A 301 9.04 -10.29 -1.08
N PHE A 302 9.27 -10.12 0.22
CA PHE A 302 10.36 -9.37 0.83
C PHE A 302 11.20 -10.30 1.71
N LYS A 303 12.08 -11.09 1.06
CA LYS A 303 12.86 -12.16 1.71
C LYS A 303 13.80 -11.68 2.81
N ASN A 304 14.38 -10.49 2.65
CA ASN A 304 15.32 -9.94 3.62
C ASN A 304 14.59 -9.50 4.89
N GLU A 305 13.34 -9.09 4.75
CA GLU A 305 12.45 -8.62 5.79
C GLU A 305 11.61 -9.75 6.42
N GLY A 306 11.58 -10.92 5.78
CA GLY A 306 10.77 -12.06 6.21
C GLY A 306 9.27 -11.79 6.08
N LEU A 307 8.86 -11.09 5.02
CA LEU A 307 7.50 -10.63 4.81
C LEU A 307 6.99 -11.00 3.42
N ILE A 308 5.75 -11.46 3.33
CA ILE A 308 5.02 -11.58 2.06
C ILE A 308 3.76 -10.73 2.19
N SER A 309 3.62 -9.72 1.34
CA SER A 309 2.42 -8.90 1.25
C SER A 309 1.49 -9.49 0.20
N ILE A 310 0.22 -9.65 0.54
CA ILE A 310 -0.85 -10.11 -0.36
C ILE A 310 -1.89 -9.00 -0.44
N SER A 311 -2.17 -8.51 -1.63
CA SER A 311 -3.11 -7.42 -1.85
C SER A 311 -4.33 -7.87 -2.64
N PHE A 312 -5.49 -7.33 -2.27
CA PHE A 312 -6.79 -7.69 -2.86
C PHE A 312 -6.96 -7.29 -4.33
N ASP A 313 -6.11 -6.40 -4.84
CA ASP A 313 -6.21 -5.95 -6.24
C ASP A 313 -5.71 -6.99 -7.24
N ARG A 314 -6.42 -7.08 -8.37
CA ARG A 314 -6.07 -8.02 -9.45
C ARG A 314 -4.69 -7.70 -10.04
N PRO A 315 -3.79 -8.70 -10.14
CA PRO A 315 -2.53 -8.54 -10.86
C PRO A 315 -2.81 -8.06 -12.29
N GLN A 316 -2.19 -6.94 -12.67
CA GLN A 316 -2.27 -6.48 -14.04
C GLN A 316 -1.21 -7.17 -14.90
N ALA A 317 -1.49 -7.30 -16.20
CA ALA A 317 -0.49 -7.79 -17.14
C ALA A 317 0.73 -6.85 -17.19
N TRP A 318 1.91 -7.43 -17.41
CA TRP A 318 3.11 -6.67 -17.70
C TRP A 318 2.89 -5.77 -18.93
N PRO A 319 3.34 -4.50 -18.94
CA PRO A 319 4.20 -3.84 -17.93
C PRO A 319 3.45 -3.08 -16.83
N PHE A 320 2.12 -3.15 -16.77
CA PHE A 320 1.31 -2.30 -15.88
C PHE A 320 1.14 -2.85 -14.46
N SER A 321 1.66 -4.05 -14.16
CA SER A 321 1.54 -4.73 -12.87
C SER A 321 1.95 -3.88 -11.67
N TRP A 322 2.91 -2.97 -11.83
CA TRP A 322 3.43 -2.14 -10.74
C TRP A 322 2.76 -0.77 -10.61
N GLU A 323 1.87 -0.39 -11.52
CA GLU A 323 1.18 0.91 -11.44
C GLU A 323 0.26 1.00 -10.22
N ARG A 324 -0.13 -0.14 -9.63
CA ARG A 324 -0.82 -0.20 -8.33
C ARG A 324 -0.09 0.55 -7.22
N ASN A 325 1.24 0.62 -7.28
CA ASN A 325 2.04 1.27 -6.25
C ASN A 325 1.89 2.80 -6.26
N ARG A 326 1.19 3.36 -7.27
CA ARG A 326 0.81 4.78 -7.35
C ARG A 326 -0.44 5.10 -6.52
N MET A 327 -1.13 4.11 -5.97
CA MET A 327 -2.44 4.28 -5.35
C MET A 327 -2.33 4.68 -3.87
N ARG A 328 -3.33 5.44 -3.39
CA ARG A 328 -3.39 5.99 -2.02
C ARG A 328 -4.01 5.03 -0.98
N GLY A 329 -4.18 3.77 -1.31
CA GLY A 329 -4.76 2.76 -0.44
C GLY A 329 -4.36 1.35 -0.86
N GLU A 330 -4.40 0.43 0.08
CA GLU A 330 -4.09 -0.98 -0.12
C GLU A 330 -4.95 -1.79 0.84
N ILE A 331 -5.75 -2.71 0.30
CA ILE A 331 -6.37 -3.77 1.12
C ILE A 331 -5.35 -4.89 1.11
N ARG A 332 -4.66 -5.07 2.24
CA ARG A 332 -3.51 -5.95 2.33
C ARG A 332 -3.66 -6.95 3.47
N LEU A 333 -3.06 -8.11 3.26
CA LEU A 333 -2.65 -9.01 4.31
C LEU A 333 -1.12 -9.09 4.33
N ASP A 334 -0.55 -8.85 5.51
CA ASP A 334 0.87 -9.02 5.77
C ASP A 334 1.13 -10.38 6.39
N LEU A 335 1.90 -11.20 5.68
CA LEU A 335 2.31 -12.54 6.09
C LEU A 335 3.75 -12.50 6.62
N ALA A 336 3.90 -12.40 7.95
CA ALA A 336 5.21 -12.39 8.59
C ALA A 336 5.75 -13.81 8.81
N VAL A 337 7.02 -14.01 8.52
CA VAL A 337 7.66 -15.33 8.57
C VAL A 337 8.54 -15.44 9.83
N TYR A 338 8.26 -16.46 10.63
CA TYR A 338 9.01 -16.84 11.81
C TYR A 338 9.83 -18.10 11.55
N GLU A 339 10.95 -18.20 12.26
CA GLU A 339 11.83 -19.36 12.31
C GLU A 339 12.00 -19.81 13.77
N HIS A 340 12.29 -21.09 13.99
CA HIS A 340 12.66 -21.58 15.32
C HIS A 340 14.07 -21.11 15.65
N ALA A 341 14.25 -20.56 16.85
CA ALA A 341 15.55 -20.16 17.36
C ALA A 341 15.71 -20.54 18.84
N LEU A 342 16.95 -20.44 19.33
CA LEU A 342 17.27 -20.48 20.75
C LEU A 342 17.77 -19.10 21.16
N SER A 343 17.18 -18.54 22.21
CA SER A 343 17.61 -17.26 22.79
C SER A 343 17.68 -17.41 24.30
N PHE A 344 18.84 -17.12 24.89
CA PHE A 344 19.11 -17.26 26.33
C PHE A 344 18.81 -18.67 26.88
N GLY A 345 18.97 -19.70 26.05
CA GLY A 345 18.67 -21.09 26.41
C GLY A 345 17.18 -21.48 26.30
N GLU A 346 16.31 -20.57 25.90
CA GLU A 346 14.88 -20.81 25.70
C GLU A 346 14.56 -20.98 24.21
N ALA A 347 13.61 -21.87 23.91
CA ALA A 347 13.11 -22.05 22.54
C ALA A 347 12.15 -20.91 22.21
N VAL A 348 12.47 -20.14 21.17
CA VAL A 348 11.67 -18.99 20.74
C VAL A 348 11.27 -19.14 19.28
N LEU A 349 10.17 -18.49 18.90
CA LEU A 349 9.89 -18.19 17.51
C LEU A 349 10.35 -16.76 17.22
N GLU A 350 11.12 -16.59 16.16
CA GLU A 350 11.76 -15.34 15.82
C GLU A 350 11.43 -14.89 14.39
N ARG A 351 11.16 -13.59 14.23
CA ARG A 351 11.04 -12.88 12.95
C ARG A 351 12.14 -11.85 12.79
N LYS A 352 12.42 -11.44 11.55
CA LYS A 352 13.46 -10.45 11.22
C LYS A 352 13.04 -9.00 11.48
N SER A 353 11.78 -8.69 11.24
CA SER A 353 11.24 -7.33 11.35
C SER A 353 10.64 -7.07 12.74
N PRO A 354 10.80 -5.86 13.31
CA PRO A 354 10.18 -5.52 14.59
C PRO A 354 8.66 -5.53 14.49
N LYS A 355 7.98 -5.91 15.59
CA LYS A 355 6.53 -5.78 15.75
C LYS A 355 6.23 -5.29 17.16
N ALA A 356 5.62 -4.11 17.27
CA ALA A 356 5.29 -3.48 18.55
C ALA A 356 6.47 -3.52 19.56
N ALA A 357 6.21 -3.86 20.82
CA ALA A 357 7.24 -3.98 21.86
C ALA A 357 7.93 -5.36 21.92
N MET A 358 7.81 -6.20 20.88
CA MET A 358 8.40 -7.54 20.86
C MET A 358 9.90 -7.50 21.14
N SER A 359 10.34 -8.38 22.04
CA SER A 359 11.72 -8.45 22.52
C SER A 359 12.70 -8.85 21.43
N LYS A 360 13.90 -8.26 21.47
CA LYS A 360 15.03 -8.72 20.66
C LYS A 360 15.60 -10.02 21.21
N THR A 361 15.97 -10.91 20.31
CA THR A 361 16.67 -12.17 20.62
C THR A 361 18.18 -12.02 20.47
N GLU A 362 18.95 -13.02 20.92
CA GLU A 362 20.42 -13.01 20.84
C GLU A 362 20.96 -13.00 19.39
N SER A 363 20.21 -13.52 18.44
CA SER A 363 20.54 -13.49 17.00
C SER A 363 20.35 -12.09 16.37
N GLY A 364 19.71 -11.16 17.10
CA GLY A 364 19.33 -9.83 16.61
C GLY A 364 17.95 -9.76 15.94
N GLY A 365 17.20 -10.86 15.89
CA GLY A 365 15.80 -10.87 15.49
C GLY A 365 14.86 -10.41 16.60
N PHE A 366 13.56 -10.63 16.42
CA PHE A 366 12.50 -10.30 17.38
C PHE A 366 11.63 -11.53 17.59
N GLY A 367 11.38 -11.91 18.84
CA GLY A 367 10.73 -13.17 19.10
C GLY A 367 10.06 -13.29 20.45
N LEU A 368 9.33 -14.39 20.59
CA LEU A 368 8.58 -14.78 21.77
C LEU A 368 8.81 -16.26 22.07
N ALA A 369 8.62 -16.65 23.33
CA ALA A 369 8.75 -18.03 23.74
C ALA A 369 7.82 -18.94 22.91
N ARG A 370 8.37 -20.05 22.43
CA ARG A 370 7.69 -20.92 21.45
C ARG A 370 6.35 -21.43 21.96
N GLU A 371 6.24 -21.72 23.25
CA GLU A 371 5.05 -22.23 23.93
C GLU A 371 3.91 -21.22 24.07
N ILE A 372 4.19 -19.91 23.94
CA ILE A 372 3.16 -18.87 23.85
C ILE A 372 2.44 -18.97 22.50
N VAL A 373 3.15 -19.39 21.45
CA VAL A 373 2.63 -19.45 20.08
C VAL A 373 2.15 -20.84 19.69
N LEU A 374 2.94 -21.88 19.98
CA LEU A 374 2.73 -23.25 19.51
C LEU A 374 2.38 -24.22 20.64
N PRO A 375 1.52 -25.23 20.38
CA PRO A 375 0.74 -25.40 19.14
C PRO A 375 -0.31 -24.30 19.00
N THR A 376 -0.66 -23.92 17.77
CA THR A 376 -1.69 -22.90 17.57
C THR A 376 -3.05 -23.36 18.08
N SER A 377 -3.87 -22.42 18.54
CA SER A 377 -5.28 -22.62 18.91
C SER A 377 -6.19 -21.99 17.85
N THR A 378 -7.50 -21.95 18.09
CA THR A 378 -8.48 -21.30 17.20
C THR A 378 -9.22 -20.20 17.92
N ILE A 379 -9.51 -19.11 17.21
CA ILE A 379 -10.33 -17.99 17.70
C ILE A 379 -11.33 -17.56 16.63
N ASP A 380 -12.48 -17.06 17.06
CA ASP A 380 -13.43 -16.40 16.17
C ASP A 380 -12.83 -15.05 15.71
N PHE A 381 -12.83 -14.81 14.41
CA PHE A 381 -12.39 -13.56 13.81
C PHE A 381 -13.11 -13.31 12.49
N ALA A 382 -13.67 -12.10 12.34
CA ALA A 382 -14.38 -11.64 11.14
C ALA A 382 -15.41 -12.66 10.62
N GLY A 383 -16.18 -13.28 11.52
CA GLY A 383 -17.24 -14.23 11.18
C GLY A 383 -16.78 -15.67 10.85
N GLY A 384 -15.49 -16.00 11.02
CA GLY A 384 -14.97 -17.35 10.83
C GLY A 384 -13.99 -17.76 11.94
N ASN A 385 -13.56 -19.02 11.94
CA ASN A 385 -12.56 -19.53 12.89
C ASN A 385 -11.17 -19.53 12.24
N ILE A 386 -10.23 -18.82 12.85
CA ILE A 386 -8.84 -18.72 12.36
C ILE A 386 -7.88 -19.20 13.44
N ALA A 387 -6.73 -19.74 13.01
CA ALA A 387 -5.65 -20.10 13.92
C ALA A 387 -5.12 -18.86 14.66
N CYS A 388 -4.81 -19.02 15.95
CA CYS A 388 -4.20 -17.99 16.80
C CYS A 388 -3.05 -18.60 17.62
N PRO A 389 -2.21 -17.77 18.27
CA PRO A 389 -1.24 -18.26 19.23
C PRO A 389 -1.89 -19.15 20.29
N ASN A 390 -1.14 -20.13 20.82
CA ASN A 390 -1.55 -20.98 21.92
C ASN A 390 -2.10 -20.19 23.12
N LYS A 391 -1.44 -19.07 23.43
CA LYS A 391 -1.76 -18.18 24.54
C LYS A 391 -1.95 -16.74 24.03
N PRO A 392 -3.11 -16.42 23.44
CA PRO A 392 -3.30 -15.15 22.73
C PRO A 392 -3.20 -13.92 23.65
N LEU A 393 -3.62 -14.03 24.92
CA LEU A 393 -3.51 -12.94 25.89
C LEU A 393 -2.05 -12.68 26.29
N GLU A 394 -1.26 -13.72 26.59
CA GLU A 394 0.17 -13.59 26.91
C GLU A 394 0.92 -13.03 25.68
N TYR A 395 0.59 -13.51 24.48
CA TYR A 395 1.12 -13.03 23.22
C TYR A 395 0.89 -11.53 23.05
N LEU A 396 -0.37 -11.07 23.10
CA LEU A 396 -0.71 -9.66 22.93
C LEU A 396 -0.15 -8.79 24.06
N SER A 397 -0.11 -9.28 25.30
CA SER A 397 0.48 -8.53 26.43
C SER A 397 1.97 -8.29 26.23
N ALA A 398 2.69 -9.23 25.61
CA ALA A 398 4.09 -9.04 25.27
C ALA A 398 4.32 -8.01 24.16
N LEU A 399 3.35 -7.84 23.24
CA LEU A 399 3.41 -6.85 22.17
C LEU A 399 2.98 -5.45 22.63
N TYR A 400 1.91 -5.36 23.43
CA TYR A 400 1.17 -4.12 23.66
C TYR A 400 1.03 -3.73 25.14
N GLY A 401 1.38 -4.61 26.09
CA GLY A 401 1.14 -4.37 27.52
C GLY A 401 -0.34 -4.53 27.88
N ASP A 402 -0.98 -3.48 28.38
CA ASP A 402 -2.41 -3.52 28.70
C ASP A 402 -3.26 -3.45 27.42
N ILE A 403 -3.73 -4.61 26.98
CA ILE A 403 -4.54 -4.73 25.76
C ILE A 403 -5.92 -4.07 25.90
N GLY A 404 -6.39 -3.78 27.11
CA GLY A 404 -7.63 -3.07 27.36
C GLY A 404 -7.54 -1.58 27.02
N GLU A 405 -6.33 -1.02 27.00
CA GLU A 405 -6.09 0.36 26.60
C GLU A 405 -6.23 0.51 25.08
N VAL A 406 -6.98 1.54 24.66
CA VAL A 406 -7.14 1.88 23.25
C VAL A 406 -6.08 2.91 22.87
N VAL A 407 -5.08 2.46 22.11
CA VAL A 407 -4.01 3.30 21.56
C VAL A 407 -4.14 3.37 20.04
N TYR A 408 -4.14 4.59 19.49
CA TYR A 408 -4.24 4.83 18.04
C TYR A 408 -2.86 5.07 17.41
N THR A 409 -2.06 4.01 17.28
CA THR A 409 -0.64 4.10 16.88
C THR A 409 -0.38 4.78 15.54
N TYR A 410 -1.32 4.70 14.59
CA TYR A 410 -1.15 5.19 13.22
C TYR A 410 -2.13 6.31 12.83
N VAL A 411 -2.98 6.74 13.76
CA VAL A 411 -3.93 7.83 13.54
C VAL A 411 -3.30 9.16 13.97
N ASP A 412 -3.53 10.20 13.18
CA ASP A 412 -3.16 11.58 13.52
C ASP A 412 -3.65 11.96 14.92
N GLU A 413 -2.76 12.56 15.72
CA GLU A 413 -3.01 12.83 17.14
C GLU A 413 -4.32 13.60 17.39
N ALA A 414 -4.60 14.64 16.59
CA ALA A 414 -5.83 15.43 16.74
C ALA A 414 -7.09 14.63 16.33
N ALA A 415 -6.97 13.78 15.31
CA ALA A 415 -8.05 12.90 14.90
C ALA A 415 -8.29 11.78 15.93
N ALA A 416 -7.23 11.24 16.53
CA ALA A 416 -7.29 10.23 17.59
C ALA A 416 -7.96 10.79 18.86
N GLU A 417 -7.62 12.01 19.28
CA GLU A 417 -8.28 12.70 20.41
C GLU A 417 -9.79 12.87 20.17
N THR A 418 -10.16 13.30 18.96
CA THR A 418 -11.57 13.49 18.59
C THR A 418 -12.34 12.17 18.61
N ARG A 419 -11.68 11.08 18.22
CA ARG A 419 -12.23 9.73 18.17
C ARG A 419 -12.38 9.06 19.54
N CYS A 420 -11.57 9.43 20.52
CA CYS A 420 -11.61 8.80 21.85
C CYS A 420 -13.00 8.84 22.51
N ARG A 421 -13.77 9.92 22.29
CA ARG A 421 -15.13 10.08 22.85
C ARG A 421 -16.16 9.07 22.32
N PRO A 422 -16.42 8.95 21.00
CA PRO A 422 -17.35 7.94 20.50
C PRO A 422 -16.89 6.52 20.87
N ASP A 423 -15.58 6.25 20.89
CA ASP A 423 -15.05 4.91 21.19
C ASP A 423 -15.28 4.51 22.65
N THR A 424 -15.13 5.47 23.58
CA THR A 424 -15.45 5.27 25.01
C THR A 424 -16.96 5.10 25.22
N THR A 425 -17.77 5.84 24.47
CA THR A 425 -19.24 5.76 24.58
C THR A 425 -19.76 4.42 24.08
N GLU A 426 -19.24 3.93 22.95
CA GLU A 426 -19.57 2.61 22.39
C GLU A 426 -19.16 1.48 23.35
N ALA A 427 -17.94 1.56 23.91
CA ALA A 427 -17.46 0.60 24.91
C ALA A 427 -18.36 0.56 26.15
N ALA A 428 -18.86 1.70 26.61
CA ALA A 428 -19.79 1.78 27.74
C ALA A 428 -21.20 1.24 27.43
N MET A 429 -21.64 1.27 26.18
CA MET A 429 -22.93 0.72 25.74
C MET A 429 -22.92 -0.80 25.58
N GLY A 430 -21.76 -1.45 25.65
CA GLY A 430 -21.62 -2.91 25.57
C GLY A 430 -21.92 -3.49 24.19
N THR A 431 -21.92 -2.66 23.15
CA THR A 431 -22.20 -3.00 21.74
C THR A 431 -20.97 -3.50 20.98
N ARG A 432 -19.80 -3.60 21.62
CA ARG A 432 -18.60 -4.26 21.09
C ARG A 432 -18.63 -5.76 21.26
#